data_AF-A0A8J2FCQ1-F1
#
_entry.id   AF-A0A8J2FCQ1-F1
#
_cell.length_a   1.000
_cell.length_b   1.000
_cell.length_c   1.000
_cell.angle_alpha   90.00
_cell.angle_beta   90.00
_cell.angle_gamma   90.00
#
_symmetry.space_group_name_H-M   'P 1'
#
loop_
_entity.id
_entity.type
_entity.pdbx_description
1 polymer ?
#
loop_
_entity_poly.entity_id
_entity_poly.type
_entity_poly.pdbx_seq_one_letter_code
_entity_poly.pdbx_strand_id
1 'polypeptide(L)'
;MTHDIGAAFSDEMNVKEAKNVYCIRHGISLHNVLYERAKTRDVYYTEEVHDSPLLRQGHLEAQAFGEKWGAKNTVDVAFVSTSSRALMTLSNIWRKEIQAAGFAFPESWGKSDYEDGRLWNWTEEVKRNPLSATRSEELRDILREKFGIGFYATDHLREFAMGIPANLRKTRKELEILYPWIDFSFVEHNEDFYYYWTLDASLNGGFEPTVYSLKEQPRNGTTTQESENIANGSSSWAKRAAKRQDLVMAKPPPFDSPEDDCGSEYTKTEGAGVVKVLIESEAATGERCRRFKHLVLTDPIAQRAKQIAVVAHSGILGLMMFGRVPLEKEQLEHAYPYEYRVDQEGQSAEVPYEKWGKIRFIS
;
A
#
# COMPACT_ATOMS: atom_id res chain seq x y z
N MET A 1 -28.16 -25.57 55.29
CA MET A 1 -27.12 -24.62 54.87
C MET A 1 -26.71 -24.99 53.46
N THR A 2 -27.42 -24.47 52.47
CA THR A 2 -27.11 -24.63 51.05
C THR A 2 -26.22 -23.45 50.65
N HIS A 3 -24.96 -23.74 50.33
CA HIS A 3 -24.04 -22.73 49.83
C HIS A 3 -24.43 -22.35 48.41
N ASP A 4 -25.01 -21.16 48.29
CA ASP A 4 -25.30 -20.49 47.03
C ASP A 4 -23.98 -19.94 46.49
N ILE A 5 -23.35 -20.68 45.56
CA ILE A 5 -22.17 -20.22 44.82
C ILE A 5 -22.70 -19.50 43.58
N GLY A 6 -23.34 -18.36 43.81
CA GLY A 6 -23.61 -17.38 42.77
C GLY A 6 -22.32 -16.63 42.43
N ALA A 7 -21.41 -17.29 41.72
CA ALA A 7 -20.32 -16.61 41.06
C ALA A 7 -20.92 -15.76 39.93
N ALA A 8 -21.26 -14.52 40.28
CA ALA A 8 -21.48 -13.47 39.32
C ALA A 8 -20.17 -13.25 38.56
N PHE A 9 -19.96 -14.04 37.51
CA PHE A 9 -19.25 -13.57 36.33
C PHE A 9 -20.13 -12.47 35.75
N SER A 10 -20.00 -11.27 36.31
CA SER A 10 -20.27 -10.07 35.54
C SER A 10 -19.27 -10.14 34.39
N ASP A 11 -19.73 -10.69 33.26
CA ASP A 11 -19.27 -10.26 31.95
C ASP A 11 -19.49 -8.74 31.93
N GLU A 12 -18.53 -8.00 32.51
CA GLU A 12 -18.19 -6.68 32.01
C GLU A 12 -17.83 -6.93 30.56
N MET A 13 -18.85 -6.92 29.70
CA MET A 13 -18.71 -6.72 28.27
C MET A 13 -17.88 -5.45 28.16
N ASN A 14 -16.58 -5.65 28.06
CA ASN A 14 -15.58 -4.62 27.97
C ASN A 14 -15.91 -3.92 26.66
N VAL A 15 -16.71 -2.85 26.75
CA VAL A 15 -17.24 -2.15 25.58
C VAL A 15 -16.01 -1.59 24.87
N LYS A 16 -15.57 -2.28 23.81
CA LYS A 16 -14.42 -1.89 23.02
C LYS A 16 -14.66 -0.46 22.51
N GLU A 17 -13.86 0.49 22.99
CA GLU A 17 -14.00 1.88 22.58
C GLU A 17 -13.84 2.02 21.06
N ALA A 18 -14.56 2.96 20.45
CA ALA A 18 -14.37 3.31 19.04
C ALA A 18 -12.94 3.78 18.79
N LYS A 19 -12.40 3.45 17.62
CA LYS A 19 -11.04 3.81 17.20
C LYS A 19 -11.08 5.01 16.28
N ASN A 20 -10.13 5.92 16.45
CA ASN A 20 -9.88 6.99 15.50
C ASN A 20 -8.85 6.51 14.47
N VAL A 21 -9.15 6.71 13.20
CA VAL A 21 -8.33 6.32 12.07
C VAL A 21 -8.04 7.55 11.22
N TYR A 22 -6.78 7.89 11.04
CA TYR A 22 -6.30 8.99 10.20
C TYR A 22 -5.88 8.45 8.84
N CYS A 23 -6.75 8.61 7.86
CA CYS A 23 -6.53 8.20 6.48
C CYS A 23 -5.72 9.26 5.74
N ILE A 24 -4.55 8.90 5.24
CA ILE A 24 -3.59 9.82 4.62
C ILE A 24 -3.26 9.33 3.23
N ARG A 25 -3.59 10.13 2.21
CA ARG A 25 -3.15 9.86 0.84
C ARG A 25 -1.63 10.08 0.75
N HIS A 26 -0.94 9.24 -0.01
CA HIS A 26 0.48 9.47 -0.34
C HIS A 26 0.72 10.87 -0.92
N GLY A 27 1.93 11.42 -0.77
CA GLY A 27 2.35 12.70 -1.38
C GLY A 27 2.40 12.67 -2.91
N ILE A 28 2.67 13.80 -3.56
CA ILE A 28 2.84 13.84 -5.02
C ILE A 28 3.93 12.86 -5.50
N SER A 29 3.56 12.01 -6.45
CA SER A 29 4.41 10.96 -7.01
C SER A 29 4.60 11.11 -8.52
N LEU A 30 5.55 10.37 -9.09
CA LEU A 30 5.90 10.46 -10.51
C LEU A 30 4.68 10.26 -11.42
N HIS A 31 3.87 9.22 -11.18
CA HIS A 31 2.70 8.96 -12.01
C HIS A 31 1.68 10.11 -11.98
N ASN A 32 1.57 10.86 -10.86
CA ASN A 32 0.65 11.99 -10.78
C ASN A 32 1.08 13.10 -11.74
N VAL A 33 2.37 13.42 -11.76
CA VAL A 33 2.94 14.46 -12.64
C VAL A 33 2.90 14.02 -14.10
N LEU A 34 3.22 12.76 -14.40
CA LEU A 34 3.15 12.26 -15.77
C LEU A 34 1.72 12.23 -16.29
N TYR A 35 0.76 11.79 -15.47
CA TYR A 35 -0.65 11.80 -15.84
C TYR A 35 -1.15 13.22 -16.10
N GLU A 36 -0.81 14.16 -15.22
CA GLU A 36 -1.20 15.56 -15.39
C GLU A 36 -0.60 16.17 -16.67
N ARG A 37 0.65 15.84 -16.99
CA ARG A 37 1.33 16.34 -18.19
C ARG A 37 0.76 15.74 -19.49
N ALA A 38 0.48 14.44 -19.48
CA ALA A 38 0.09 13.71 -20.68
C ALA A 38 -1.44 13.65 -20.88
N LYS A 39 -2.22 13.84 -19.81
CA LYS A 39 -3.68 13.70 -19.77
C LYS A 39 -4.18 12.38 -20.35
N THR A 40 -3.41 11.31 -20.16
CA THR A 40 -3.74 9.95 -20.61
C THR A 40 -3.38 8.93 -19.54
N ARG A 41 -4.19 7.87 -19.44
CA ARG A 41 -3.93 6.72 -18.58
C ARG A 41 -2.74 5.87 -19.07
N ASP A 42 -2.26 6.08 -20.29
CA ASP A 42 -1.14 5.31 -20.84
C ASP A 42 0.15 5.45 -20.02
N VAL A 43 0.33 6.60 -19.34
CA VAL A 43 1.50 6.84 -18.49
C VAL A 43 1.63 5.81 -17.38
N TYR A 44 0.50 5.25 -16.93
CA TYR A 44 0.45 4.27 -15.87
C TYR A 44 1.09 2.94 -16.26
N TYR A 45 1.24 2.67 -17.57
CA TYR A 45 1.80 1.46 -18.15
C TYR A 45 3.25 1.58 -18.59
N THR A 46 3.88 2.72 -18.31
CA THR A 46 5.28 2.98 -18.66
C THR A 46 6.22 2.36 -17.62
N GLU A 47 7.40 1.91 -18.03
CA GLU A 47 8.38 1.29 -17.12
C GLU A 47 8.83 2.28 -16.04
N GLU A 48 8.87 3.57 -16.38
CA GLU A 48 9.31 4.66 -15.52
C GLU A 48 8.44 4.82 -14.26
N VAL A 49 7.16 4.49 -14.34
CA VAL A 49 6.25 4.59 -13.20
C VAL A 49 6.17 3.33 -12.37
N HIS A 50 6.85 2.23 -12.73
CA HIS A 50 6.84 0.99 -11.95
C HIS A 50 7.13 1.26 -10.48
N ASP A 51 6.23 0.83 -9.59
CA ASP A 51 6.28 1.17 -8.16
C ASP A 51 6.53 2.67 -7.91
N SER A 52 5.75 3.52 -8.59
CA SER A 52 6.01 4.96 -8.72
C SER A 52 6.39 5.59 -7.37
N PRO A 53 7.59 6.19 -7.27
CA PRO A 53 8.06 6.83 -6.04
C PRO A 53 7.50 8.25 -5.89
N LEU A 54 7.69 8.84 -4.72
CA LEU A 54 7.46 10.27 -4.52
C LEU A 54 8.47 11.10 -5.32
N LEU A 55 8.01 12.26 -5.79
CA LEU A 55 8.89 13.33 -6.25
C LEU A 55 9.25 14.25 -5.08
N ARG A 56 10.27 15.10 -5.26
CA ARG A 56 10.73 16.07 -4.26
C ARG A 56 9.57 16.83 -3.60
N GLN A 57 8.62 17.31 -4.42
CA GLN A 57 7.42 17.98 -3.92
C GLN A 57 6.62 17.11 -2.94
N GLY A 58 6.37 15.83 -3.27
CA GLY A 58 5.68 14.89 -2.38
C GLY A 58 6.43 14.57 -1.10
N HIS A 59 7.77 14.59 -1.13
CA HIS A 59 8.58 14.50 0.10
C HIS A 59 8.38 15.72 0.99
N LEU A 60 8.43 16.92 0.41
CA LEU A 60 8.26 18.17 1.15
C LEU A 60 6.85 18.29 1.74
N GLU A 61 5.82 17.88 0.99
CA GLU A 61 4.43 17.81 1.47
C GLU A 61 4.31 16.93 2.71
N ALA A 62 4.82 15.69 2.65
CA ALA A 62 4.73 14.75 3.75
C ALA A 62 5.54 15.19 4.99
N GLN A 63 6.71 15.83 4.79
CA GLN A 63 7.50 16.38 5.89
C GLN A 63 6.80 17.58 6.54
N ALA A 64 6.35 18.55 5.74
CA ALA A 64 5.65 19.72 6.23
C ALA A 64 4.34 19.33 6.95
N PHE A 65 3.66 18.31 6.46
CA PHE A 65 2.51 17.73 7.13
C PHE A 65 2.89 17.13 8.50
N GLY A 66 3.91 16.27 8.55
CA GLY A 66 4.38 15.66 9.80
C GLY A 66 4.87 16.67 10.85
N GLU A 67 5.30 17.86 10.45
CA GLU A 67 5.64 18.95 11.37
C GLU A 67 4.43 19.69 11.94
N LYS A 68 3.33 19.75 11.18
CA LYS A 68 2.12 20.52 11.54
C LYS A 68 1.01 19.66 12.16
N TRP A 69 1.08 18.35 12.01
CA TRP A 69 0.02 17.45 12.45
C TRP A 69 -0.02 17.32 13.97
N GLY A 70 -0.92 18.06 14.63
CA GLY A 70 -1.02 18.12 16.09
C GLY A 70 -1.31 16.76 16.75
N ALA A 71 -2.06 15.87 16.08
CA ALA A 71 -2.36 14.53 16.58
C ALA A 71 -1.30 13.47 16.22
N LYS A 72 -0.19 13.83 15.53
CA LYS A 72 0.84 12.86 15.13
C LYS A 72 1.38 12.05 16.29
N ASN A 73 1.65 12.72 17.42
CA ASN A 73 2.24 12.10 18.60
C ASN A 73 1.24 11.29 19.44
N THR A 74 -0.04 11.30 19.07
CA THR A 74 -1.07 10.47 19.73
C THR A 74 -1.31 9.17 18.97
N VAL A 75 -0.72 8.99 17.79
CA VAL A 75 -0.90 7.78 16.96
C VAL A 75 -0.14 6.60 17.59
N ASP A 76 -0.85 5.52 17.87
CA ASP A 76 -0.29 4.30 18.46
C ASP A 76 0.34 3.38 17.39
N VAL A 77 -0.30 3.33 16.22
CA VAL A 77 0.11 2.48 15.11
C VAL A 77 -0.17 3.13 13.76
N ALA A 78 0.74 2.98 12.81
CA ALA A 78 0.51 3.34 11.43
C ALA A 78 0.57 2.10 10.52
N PHE A 79 -0.50 1.87 9.78
CA PHE A 79 -0.55 0.93 8.66
C PHE A 79 -0.27 1.67 7.35
N VAL A 80 0.48 1.04 6.46
CA VAL A 80 0.88 1.64 5.19
C VAL A 80 0.76 0.66 4.03
N SER A 81 0.33 1.18 2.89
CA SER A 81 0.38 0.44 1.62
C SER A 81 1.82 0.09 1.26
N THR A 82 2.04 -1.07 0.66
CA THR A 82 3.38 -1.53 0.23
C THR A 82 3.91 -0.83 -1.03
N SER A 83 3.19 0.16 -1.58
CA SER A 83 3.70 0.99 -2.68
C SER A 83 4.77 1.97 -2.21
N SER A 84 5.84 2.14 -3.00
CA SER A 84 6.99 2.98 -2.61
C SER A 84 6.58 4.39 -2.20
N ARG A 85 5.69 5.05 -2.95
CA ARG A 85 5.19 6.38 -2.58
C ARG A 85 4.46 6.44 -1.22
N ALA A 86 3.71 5.40 -0.84
CA ALA A 86 3.03 5.37 0.45
C ALA A 86 4.03 5.16 1.59
N LEU A 87 4.97 4.21 1.40
CA LEU A 87 6.07 3.95 2.34
C LEU A 87 6.96 5.18 2.53
N MET A 88 7.29 5.89 1.45
CA MET A 88 8.04 7.14 1.49
C MET A 88 7.24 8.25 2.18
N THR A 89 5.92 8.33 1.95
CA THR A 89 5.06 9.32 2.62
C THR A 89 5.07 9.10 4.13
N LEU A 90 4.80 7.87 4.60
CA LEU A 90 4.87 7.52 6.01
C LEU A 90 6.25 7.89 6.61
N SER A 91 7.32 7.47 5.93
CA SER A 91 8.69 7.70 6.41
C SER A 91 9.05 9.19 6.49
N ASN A 92 8.44 10.04 5.64
CA ASN A 92 8.63 11.49 5.69
C ASN A 92 7.82 12.16 6.81
N ILE A 93 6.62 11.65 7.13
CA ILE A 93 5.78 12.17 8.23
C ILE A 93 6.49 12.00 9.59
N TRP A 94 7.12 10.84 9.80
CA TRP A 94 7.88 10.50 11.01
C TRP A 94 9.40 10.60 10.81
N ARG A 95 9.86 11.46 9.88
CA ARG A 95 11.29 11.52 9.51
C ARG A 95 12.20 11.80 10.70
N LYS A 96 11.85 12.78 11.54
CA LYS A 96 12.67 13.21 12.67
C LYS A 96 12.78 12.11 13.72
N GLU A 97 11.67 11.42 13.98
CA GLU A 97 11.58 10.30 14.90
C GLU A 97 12.42 9.11 14.39
N ILE A 98 12.29 8.77 13.10
CA ILE A 98 13.10 7.74 12.41
C ILE A 98 14.60 8.06 12.52
N GLN A 99 14.99 9.31 12.26
CA GLN A 99 16.39 9.74 12.39
C GLN A 99 16.88 9.72 13.85
N ALA A 100 16.06 10.16 14.80
CA ALA A 100 16.39 10.14 16.22
C ALA A 100 16.59 8.72 16.75
N ALA A 101 15.91 7.72 16.17
CA ALA A 101 16.13 6.31 16.49
C ALA A 101 17.43 5.72 15.90
N GLY A 102 18.15 6.49 15.09
CA GLY A 102 19.45 6.12 14.52
C GLY A 102 19.39 5.64 13.07
N PHE A 103 18.26 5.74 12.39
CA PHE A 103 18.18 5.41 10.97
C PHE A 103 18.66 6.58 10.10
N ALA A 104 19.49 6.26 9.13
CA ALA A 104 19.85 7.18 8.07
C ALA A 104 18.90 7.04 6.88
N PHE A 105 18.57 8.17 6.26
CA PHE A 105 17.98 8.20 4.94
C PHE A 105 19.09 8.34 3.89
N PRO A 106 18.96 7.71 2.71
CA PRO A 106 19.90 7.90 1.59
C PRO A 106 20.11 9.38 1.25
N GLU A 107 21.27 9.72 0.74
CA GLU A 107 21.58 11.11 0.38
C GLU A 107 20.68 11.59 -0.77
N SER A 108 20.27 10.68 -1.67
CA SER A 108 19.30 10.98 -2.73
C SER A 108 17.85 11.06 -2.24
N TRP A 109 17.54 10.75 -0.97
CA TRP A 109 16.16 10.73 -0.48
C TRP A 109 15.53 12.11 -0.51
N GLY A 110 14.44 12.27 -1.26
CA GLY A 110 13.79 13.57 -1.45
C GLY A 110 14.49 14.50 -2.44
N LYS A 111 15.53 14.04 -3.13
CA LYS A 111 16.14 14.74 -4.27
C LYS A 111 15.59 14.26 -5.62
N SER A 112 14.52 13.45 -5.62
CA SER A 112 13.88 12.95 -6.83
C SER A 112 13.11 14.06 -7.54
N ASP A 113 13.81 14.83 -8.35
CA ASP A 113 13.19 15.68 -9.35
C ASP A 113 13.07 14.89 -10.66
N TYR A 114 11.93 15.04 -11.35
CA TYR A 114 11.74 14.51 -12.70
C TYR A 114 12.04 15.63 -13.69
N GLU A 115 13.33 15.93 -13.84
CA GLU A 115 13.83 16.88 -14.82
C GLU A 115 14.44 16.09 -15.99
N ASP A 116 14.13 16.51 -17.22
CA ASP A 116 14.68 15.95 -18.46
C ASP A 116 14.52 14.43 -18.65
N GLY A 117 13.45 13.85 -18.08
CA GLY A 117 13.13 12.43 -18.24
C GLY A 117 14.01 11.48 -17.42
N ARG A 118 14.85 12.00 -16.51
CA ARG A 118 15.68 11.17 -15.63
C ARG A 118 15.09 11.14 -14.24
N LEU A 119 14.81 9.94 -13.74
CA LEU A 119 14.45 9.72 -12.36
C LEU A 119 15.70 9.34 -11.55
N TRP A 120 15.96 10.05 -10.45
CA TRP A 120 16.99 9.63 -9.51
C TRP A 120 16.58 8.32 -8.82
N ASN A 121 17.35 7.26 -9.06
CA ASN A 121 17.04 5.94 -8.54
C ASN A 121 17.68 5.72 -7.15
N TRP A 122 17.03 6.28 -6.13
CA TRP A 122 17.44 6.12 -4.73
C TRP A 122 17.53 4.65 -4.28
N THR A 123 16.79 3.75 -4.92
CA THR A 123 16.78 2.33 -4.58
C THR A 123 18.12 1.67 -4.90
N GLU A 124 18.81 2.13 -5.95
CA GLU A 124 20.15 1.65 -6.30
C GLU A 124 21.22 2.18 -5.33
N GLU A 125 21.03 3.38 -4.76
CA GLU A 125 21.91 3.88 -3.69
C GLU A 125 21.84 2.98 -2.46
N VAL A 126 20.63 2.63 -2.02
CA VAL A 126 20.43 1.73 -0.87
C VAL A 126 20.96 0.34 -1.16
N LYS A 127 20.82 -0.18 -2.38
CA LYS A 127 21.37 -1.49 -2.75
C LYS A 127 22.90 -1.50 -2.69
N ARG A 128 23.56 -0.40 -3.03
CA ARG A 128 25.04 -0.26 -2.96
C ARG A 128 25.52 -0.12 -1.53
N ASN A 129 24.76 0.60 -0.70
CA ASN A 129 25.07 0.83 0.71
C ASN A 129 23.88 0.40 1.56
N PRO A 130 23.67 -0.91 1.77
CA PRO A 130 22.56 -1.39 2.59
C PRO A 130 22.71 -0.78 3.98
N LEU A 131 21.64 -0.16 4.48
CA LEU A 131 21.57 0.24 5.88
C LEU A 131 21.86 -1.02 6.71
N SER A 132 22.90 -1.00 7.56
CA SER A 132 23.46 -2.19 8.19
C SER A 132 22.38 -2.98 8.94
N ALA A 133 21.87 -4.03 8.28
CA ALA A 133 20.65 -4.71 8.69
C ALA A 133 21.01 -5.96 9.50
N THR A 134 21.43 -5.78 10.75
CA THR A 134 21.20 -6.86 11.74
C THR A 134 19.75 -6.72 12.21
N ARG A 135 18.86 -7.47 11.55
CA ARG A 135 17.44 -7.55 11.88
C ARG A 135 17.20 -8.72 12.82
N SER A 136 17.11 -8.45 14.11
CA SER A 136 16.41 -9.32 15.05
C SER A 136 15.00 -8.78 15.32
N GLU A 137 14.11 -9.66 15.75
CA GLU A 137 12.80 -9.30 16.30
C GLU A 137 12.96 -8.24 17.41
N GLU A 138 14.05 -8.32 18.18
CA GLU A 138 14.45 -7.31 19.18
C GLU A 138 14.65 -5.92 18.58
N LEU A 139 15.17 -5.78 17.35
CA LEU A 139 15.30 -4.47 16.73
C LEU A 139 13.90 -3.85 16.59
N ARG A 140 12.89 -4.61 16.18
CA ARG A 140 11.51 -4.12 16.01
C ARG A 140 10.89 -3.68 17.32
N ASP A 141 11.12 -4.44 18.39
CA ASP A 141 10.63 -4.07 19.72
C ASP A 141 11.34 -2.83 20.24
N ILE A 142 12.66 -2.73 20.05
CA ILE A 142 13.45 -1.53 20.32
C ILE A 142 12.93 -0.35 19.49
N LEU A 143 12.53 -0.57 18.23
CA LEU A 143 11.98 0.48 17.39
C LEU A 143 10.64 0.97 17.93
N ARG A 144 9.73 0.07 18.29
CA ARG A 144 8.45 0.46 18.91
C ARG A 144 8.67 1.21 20.22
N GLU A 145 9.58 0.72 21.05
CA GLU A 145 9.94 1.37 22.32
C GLU A 145 10.52 2.77 22.09
N LYS A 146 11.44 2.92 21.11
CA LYS A 146 12.07 4.20 20.77
C LYS A 146 11.13 5.18 20.09
N PHE A 147 10.23 4.69 19.22
CA PHE A 147 9.32 5.53 18.45
C PHE A 147 8.07 5.91 19.22
N GLY A 148 7.62 5.08 20.17
CA GLY A 148 6.29 5.17 20.74
C GLY A 148 5.17 4.82 19.75
N ILE A 149 5.51 4.38 18.53
CA ILE A 149 4.58 4.01 17.45
C ILE A 149 5.11 2.79 16.68
N GLY A 150 4.21 1.90 16.28
CA GLY A 150 4.53 0.80 15.36
C GLY A 150 4.21 1.14 13.90
N PHE A 151 5.10 0.82 12.97
CA PHE A 151 4.91 0.97 11.52
C PHE A 151 4.76 -0.38 10.84
N TYR A 152 3.65 -0.59 10.12
CA TYR A 152 3.33 -1.87 9.50
C TYR A 152 2.87 -1.74 8.05
N ALA A 153 3.54 -2.45 7.16
CA ALA A 153 3.13 -2.54 5.76
C ALA A 153 2.15 -3.70 5.55
N THR A 154 1.10 -3.48 4.75
CA THR A 154 0.16 -4.53 4.36
C THR A 154 -0.28 -4.37 2.91
N ASP A 155 -0.45 -5.49 2.20
CA ASP A 155 -0.98 -5.50 0.84
C ASP A 155 -2.49 -5.19 0.78
N HIS A 156 -3.21 -5.24 1.91
CA HIS A 156 -4.64 -4.87 1.95
C HIS A 156 -4.90 -3.38 1.67
N LEU A 157 -3.89 -2.53 1.86
CA LEU A 157 -3.97 -1.08 1.63
C LEU A 157 -3.53 -0.67 0.21
N ARG A 158 -3.37 -1.62 -0.70
CA ARG A 158 -3.05 -1.29 -2.10
C ARG A 158 -4.31 -1.01 -2.88
N GLU A 159 -4.28 0.10 -3.60
CA GLU A 159 -5.19 0.34 -4.71
C GLU A 159 -4.65 -0.40 -5.92
N PHE A 160 -5.43 -1.32 -6.46
CA PHE A 160 -5.15 -1.91 -7.76
C PHE A 160 -6.13 -1.29 -8.75
N ALA A 161 -5.64 -0.41 -9.60
CA ALA A 161 -6.14 -0.43 -10.96
C ALA A 161 -5.35 -1.56 -11.65
N MET A 162 -6.02 -2.69 -11.92
CA MET A 162 -5.41 -3.94 -12.40
C MET A 162 -4.45 -3.71 -13.58
N GLY A 163 -3.31 -4.42 -13.54
CA GLY A 163 -2.32 -4.40 -14.62
C GLY A 163 -1.57 -3.08 -14.82
N ILE A 164 -1.84 -2.05 -14.01
CA ILE A 164 -1.06 -0.81 -14.00
C ILE A 164 0.24 -1.08 -13.25
N PRO A 165 1.38 -1.13 -13.96
CA PRO A 165 2.67 -1.35 -13.33
C PRO A 165 3.04 -0.26 -12.32
N ALA A 166 2.41 0.92 -12.37
CA ALA A 166 2.61 1.96 -11.35
C ALA A 166 2.29 1.51 -9.92
N ASN A 167 1.49 0.46 -9.77
CA ASN A 167 1.16 -0.13 -8.49
C ASN A 167 1.97 -1.38 -8.17
N LEU A 168 2.69 -1.98 -9.12
CA LEU A 168 3.53 -3.17 -8.91
C LEU A 168 4.55 -2.88 -7.81
N ARG A 169 4.52 -3.64 -6.71
CA ARG A 169 5.47 -3.41 -5.62
C ARG A 169 6.78 -4.17 -5.86
N LYS A 170 7.85 -3.70 -5.24
CA LYS A 170 9.10 -4.47 -5.10
C LYS A 170 8.86 -5.73 -4.25
N THR A 171 9.83 -6.65 -4.29
CA THR A 171 9.77 -7.83 -3.44
C THR A 171 9.78 -7.44 -1.96
N ARG A 172 9.16 -8.25 -1.10
CA ARG A 172 9.11 -7.99 0.36
C ARG A 172 10.52 -7.80 0.92
N LYS A 173 11.46 -8.67 0.54
CA LYS A 173 12.87 -8.57 0.95
C LYS A 173 13.52 -7.25 0.55
N GLU A 174 13.30 -6.78 -0.68
CA GLU A 174 13.80 -5.47 -1.10
C GLU A 174 13.17 -4.34 -0.30
N LEU A 175 11.85 -4.36 -0.10
CA LEU A 175 11.17 -3.34 0.69
C LEU A 175 11.68 -3.30 2.13
N GLU A 176 11.89 -4.46 2.77
CA GLU A 176 12.47 -4.48 4.11
C GLU A 176 13.88 -3.84 4.13
N ILE A 177 14.67 -3.97 3.05
CA ILE A 177 16.02 -3.36 2.95
C ILE A 177 15.90 -1.85 2.79
N LEU A 178 14.95 -1.40 1.97
CA LEU A 178 14.70 0.01 1.68
C LEU A 178 14.08 0.75 2.87
N TYR A 179 13.28 0.07 3.69
CA TYR A 179 12.52 0.65 4.80
C TYR A 179 12.70 -0.18 6.09
N PRO A 180 13.91 -0.21 6.68
CA PRO A 180 14.21 -1.08 7.82
C PRO A 180 13.42 -0.71 9.10
N TRP A 181 12.80 0.47 9.15
CA TRP A 181 11.94 0.91 10.24
C TRP A 181 10.48 0.46 10.09
N ILE A 182 10.11 -0.21 9.00
CA ILE A 182 8.73 -0.69 8.74
C ILE A 182 8.69 -2.21 8.89
N ASP A 183 7.69 -2.72 9.60
CA ASP A 183 7.42 -4.14 9.73
C ASP A 183 6.58 -4.65 8.55
N PHE A 184 7.09 -5.63 7.82
CA PHE A 184 6.42 -6.28 6.69
C PHE A 184 5.79 -7.63 7.06
N SER A 185 5.55 -7.91 8.34
CA SER A 185 4.93 -9.15 8.81
C SER A 185 3.50 -9.37 8.28
N PHE A 186 2.76 -8.30 7.96
CA PHE A 186 1.46 -8.37 7.30
C PHE A 186 1.55 -8.48 5.75
N VAL A 187 2.74 -8.74 5.21
CA VAL A 187 2.97 -9.06 3.79
C VAL A 187 3.29 -10.54 3.66
N GLU A 188 2.29 -11.33 3.32
CA GLU A 188 2.34 -12.80 3.29
C GLU A 188 3.38 -13.35 2.30
N HIS A 189 3.49 -12.72 1.12
CA HIS A 189 4.29 -13.21 0.01
C HIS A 189 5.48 -12.31 -0.32
N ASN A 190 6.62 -12.90 -0.66
CA ASN A 190 7.79 -12.14 -1.11
C ASN A 190 7.48 -11.42 -2.43
N GLU A 191 7.00 -12.17 -3.41
CA GLU A 191 6.57 -11.62 -4.70
C GLU A 191 5.23 -10.90 -4.59
N ASP A 192 4.95 -10.06 -5.58
CA ASP A 192 3.68 -9.36 -5.70
C ASP A 192 2.58 -10.30 -6.24
N PHE A 193 2.13 -11.22 -5.39
CA PHE A 193 1.12 -12.21 -5.77
C PHE A 193 -0.18 -11.56 -6.24
N TYR A 194 -0.60 -10.45 -5.62
CA TYR A 194 -1.81 -9.73 -6.03
C TYR A 194 -1.73 -9.23 -7.47
N TYR A 195 -0.57 -8.70 -7.89
CA TYR A 195 -0.37 -8.31 -9.28
C TYR A 195 -0.46 -9.50 -10.23
N TYR A 196 0.20 -10.62 -9.92
CA TYR A 196 0.21 -11.79 -10.81
C TYR A 196 -1.10 -12.59 -10.82
N TRP A 197 -1.80 -12.68 -9.69
CA TRP A 197 -3.07 -13.38 -9.56
C TRP A 197 -4.16 -12.74 -10.42
N THR A 198 -4.16 -11.41 -10.52
CA THR A 198 -5.10 -10.69 -11.40
C THR A 198 -4.84 -10.96 -12.88
N LEU A 199 -3.58 -11.14 -13.29
CA LEU A 199 -3.24 -11.51 -14.67
C LEU A 199 -3.73 -12.92 -15.02
N ASP A 200 -3.60 -13.89 -14.11
CA ASP A 200 -3.99 -15.28 -14.39
C ASP A 200 -5.52 -15.47 -14.40
N ALA A 201 -6.24 -14.80 -13.49
CA ALA A 201 -7.71 -14.77 -13.50
C ALA A 201 -8.26 -14.16 -14.81
N SER A 202 -7.52 -13.21 -15.40
CA SER A 202 -7.90 -12.55 -16.67
C SER A 202 -7.76 -13.45 -17.89
N LEU A 203 -6.81 -14.39 -17.88
CA LEU A 203 -6.51 -15.25 -19.02
C LEU A 203 -7.44 -16.46 -19.09
N ASN A 204 -8.04 -16.87 -17.97
CA ASN A 204 -8.76 -18.14 -17.86
C ASN A 204 -10.30 -18.02 -17.86
N GLY A 205 -10.87 -16.86 -18.22
CA GLY A 205 -12.29 -16.78 -18.60
C GLY A 205 -13.32 -17.04 -17.48
N GLY A 206 -13.02 -16.58 -16.26
CA GLY A 206 -13.94 -16.62 -15.12
C GLY A 206 -13.73 -17.84 -14.21
N PHE A 207 -13.50 -17.57 -12.92
CA PHE A 207 -13.45 -18.60 -11.89
C PHE A 207 -14.19 -18.11 -10.63
N GLU A 208 -14.97 -19.01 -10.01
CA GLU A 208 -15.55 -18.81 -8.70
C GLU A 208 -14.45 -18.83 -7.63
N PRO A 209 -14.40 -17.87 -6.70
CA PRO A 209 -13.33 -17.83 -5.71
C PRO A 209 -13.38 -19.09 -4.85
N THR A 210 -12.38 -19.97 -4.97
CA THR A 210 -12.18 -21.00 -3.96
C THR A 210 -11.71 -20.30 -2.71
N VAL A 211 -12.62 -20.14 -1.76
CA VAL A 211 -12.29 -19.72 -0.40
C VAL A 211 -11.25 -20.70 0.11
N TYR A 212 -9.99 -20.29 0.21
CA TYR A 212 -9.00 -21.03 0.97
C TYR A 212 -9.47 -20.99 2.42
N SER A 213 -10.15 -22.06 2.84
CA SER A 213 -10.42 -22.31 4.24
C SER A 213 -9.07 -22.36 4.96
N LEU A 214 -8.84 -21.38 5.83
CA LEU A 214 -7.79 -21.41 6.85
C LEU A 214 -8.04 -22.63 7.74
N LYS A 215 -7.62 -23.81 7.29
CA LYS A 215 -7.41 -24.94 8.18
C LYS A 215 -5.94 -24.95 8.54
N GLU A 216 -5.69 -24.69 9.82
CA GLU A 216 -4.41 -24.81 10.49
C GLU A 216 -3.67 -26.07 10.02
N GLN A 217 -2.49 -25.87 9.43
CA GLN A 217 -1.56 -26.97 9.20
C GLN A 217 -0.81 -27.21 10.52
N PRO A 218 -0.84 -28.42 11.09
CA PRO A 218 -0.05 -28.71 12.28
C PRO A 218 1.43 -28.64 11.94
N ARG A 219 2.17 -27.88 12.75
CA ARG A 219 3.64 -27.92 12.75
C ARG A 219 4.08 -29.31 13.22
N ASN A 220 4.49 -30.17 12.30
CA ASN A 220 5.34 -31.30 12.62
C ASN A 220 6.66 -31.16 11.88
N GLY A 221 7.73 -31.04 12.67
CA GLY A 221 9.09 -31.09 12.20
C GLY A 221 9.52 -32.54 11.99
N THR A 222 10.28 -32.76 10.93
CA THR A 222 11.38 -33.71 10.91
C THR A 222 12.36 -33.32 9.82
N THR A 223 13.60 -33.14 10.26
CA THR A 223 14.82 -33.00 9.46
C THR A 223 15.09 -34.26 8.65
N THR A 224 15.39 -34.11 7.36
CA THR A 224 16.42 -34.91 6.68
C THR A 224 17.11 -34.08 5.61
N GLN A 225 18.44 -34.24 5.59
CA GLN A 225 19.38 -33.70 4.62
C GLN A 225 19.04 -34.19 3.20
N GLU A 226 19.15 -33.29 2.23
CA GLU A 226 19.64 -33.66 0.90
C GLU A 226 20.38 -32.47 0.29
N SER A 227 21.67 -32.73 0.06
CA SER A 227 22.65 -31.86 -0.56
C SER A 227 22.72 -32.12 -2.06
N GLU A 228 23.15 -31.09 -2.81
CA GLU A 228 23.70 -31.13 -4.17
C GLU A 228 22.73 -31.31 -5.36
N ASN A 229 22.45 -30.21 -6.05
CA ASN A 229 22.81 -30.01 -7.47
C ASN A 229 22.45 -28.59 -7.92
N ILE A 230 23.40 -27.65 -7.83
CA ILE A 230 23.33 -26.33 -8.47
C ILE A 230 24.24 -26.37 -9.69
N ALA A 231 23.67 -26.68 -10.84
CA ALA A 231 24.26 -26.35 -12.13
C ALA A 231 23.17 -26.21 -13.20
N ASN A 232 23.13 -25.03 -13.82
CA ASN A 232 22.48 -24.71 -15.09
C ASN A 232 20.94 -24.75 -15.15
N GLY A 233 20.34 -23.59 -14.87
CA GLY A 233 18.94 -23.31 -15.21
C GLY A 233 18.73 -21.81 -15.44
N SER A 234 19.18 -21.28 -16.58
CA SER A 234 18.78 -19.95 -17.03
C SER A 234 17.26 -19.91 -17.15
N SER A 235 16.58 -19.11 -16.33
CA SER A 235 15.13 -19.00 -16.40
C SER A 235 14.71 -18.45 -17.77
N SER A 236 13.78 -19.18 -18.39
CA SER A 236 13.15 -18.98 -19.71
C SER A 236 12.56 -17.56 -19.93
N TRP A 237 12.48 -16.74 -18.89
CA TRP A 237 11.94 -15.38 -18.94
C TRP A 237 12.93 -14.32 -19.42
N ALA A 238 14.22 -14.40 -19.03
CA ALA A 238 15.22 -13.39 -19.39
C ALA A 238 15.49 -13.31 -20.91
N LYS A 239 15.26 -14.40 -21.65
CA LYS A 239 15.42 -14.46 -23.11
C LYS A 239 14.23 -13.87 -23.90
N ARG A 240 13.08 -13.63 -23.27
CA ARG A 240 11.90 -13.06 -23.94
C ARG A 240 11.84 -11.53 -23.88
N ALA A 241 12.44 -10.92 -22.85
CA ALA A 241 12.48 -9.46 -22.69
C ALA A 241 13.44 -8.77 -23.67
N ALA A 242 14.48 -9.46 -24.16
CA ALA A 242 15.53 -8.86 -25.00
C ALA A 242 15.18 -8.71 -26.50
N LYS A 243 13.94 -8.99 -26.94
CA LYS A 243 13.57 -8.97 -28.38
C LYS A 243 12.53 -7.91 -28.76
N ARG A 244 12.39 -6.84 -27.97
CA ARG A 244 11.50 -5.70 -28.28
C ARG A 244 12.22 -4.38 -28.05
N GLN A 245 13.23 -4.11 -28.86
CA GLN A 245 13.69 -2.76 -29.14
C GLN A 245 13.79 -2.65 -30.65
N ASP A 246 12.72 -2.13 -31.26
CA ASP A 246 12.75 -1.31 -32.47
C ASP A 246 11.34 -0.82 -32.78
N LEU A 247 11.24 0.47 -33.16
CA LEU A 247 10.15 1.21 -33.82
C LEU A 247 9.38 2.29 -33.02
N VAL A 248 9.93 3.50 -33.12
CA VAL A 248 9.37 4.79 -33.59
C VAL A 248 7.88 5.11 -33.36
N MET A 249 7.70 6.23 -32.65
CA MET A 249 6.52 7.08 -32.43
C MET A 249 5.57 7.24 -33.63
N ALA A 250 4.28 6.93 -33.42
CA ALA A 250 3.16 7.57 -34.12
C ALA A 250 2.20 8.18 -33.09
N LYS A 251 1.73 9.40 -33.33
CA LYS A 251 0.75 10.09 -32.47
C LYS A 251 -0.63 9.40 -32.56
N PRO A 252 -1.33 9.16 -31.44
CA PRO A 252 -2.69 8.64 -31.47
C PRO A 252 -3.71 9.74 -31.86
N PRO A 253 -4.86 9.36 -32.45
CA PRO A 253 -5.94 10.30 -32.77
C PRO A 253 -6.66 10.78 -31.50
N PRO A 254 -7.41 11.90 -31.56
CA PRO A 254 -8.13 12.46 -30.42
C PRO A 254 -9.30 11.56 -30.00
N PHE A 255 -9.58 11.54 -28.70
CA PHE A 255 -10.57 10.70 -28.05
C PHE A 255 -11.82 11.51 -27.71
N ASP A 256 -12.99 11.08 -28.20
CA ASP A 256 -14.30 11.48 -27.71
C ASP A 256 -14.81 10.38 -26.77
N SER A 257 -15.01 10.69 -25.49
CA SER A 257 -15.46 9.73 -24.46
C SER A 257 -16.98 9.73 -24.29
N PRO A 258 -17.65 8.57 -24.22
CA PRO A 258 -18.88 8.43 -23.46
C PRO A 258 -18.58 8.03 -22.00
N GLU A 259 -19.35 8.63 -21.09
CA GLU A 259 -19.34 8.38 -19.64
C GLU A 259 -19.99 7.02 -19.30
N ASP A 260 -19.57 6.49 -18.14
CA ASP A 260 -20.25 5.49 -17.30
C ASP A 260 -20.39 4.03 -17.80
N ASP A 261 -19.36 3.21 -17.54
CA ASP A 261 -19.56 1.89 -16.94
C ASP A 261 -18.27 1.39 -16.24
N CYS A 262 -18.37 1.06 -14.94
CA CYS A 262 -17.32 0.46 -14.12
C CYS A 262 -17.21 -1.04 -14.43
N GLY A 263 -16.64 -1.31 -15.60
CA GLY A 263 -16.34 -2.66 -16.11
C GLY A 263 -15.71 -2.62 -17.50
N SER A 264 -15.14 -1.48 -17.91
CA SER A 264 -14.65 -1.30 -19.28
C SER A 264 -13.39 -2.13 -19.54
N GLU A 265 -13.46 -3.01 -20.54
CA GLU A 265 -12.27 -3.63 -21.11
C GLU A 265 -11.46 -2.54 -21.83
N TYR A 266 -10.25 -2.22 -21.34
CA TYR A 266 -9.32 -1.41 -22.11
C TYR A 266 -8.56 -2.34 -23.06
N THR A 267 -8.76 -2.12 -24.35
CA THR A 267 -8.04 -2.86 -25.39
C THR A 267 -6.85 -2.05 -25.87
N LYS A 268 -5.64 -2.53 -25.58
CA LYS A 268 -4.42 -1.98 -26.19
C LYS A 268 -4.03 -2.86 -27.37
N THR A 269 -3.98 -2.28 -28.57
CA THR A 269 -3.40 -2.92 -29.75
C THR A 269 -1.91 -2.63 -29.79
N GLU A 270 -1.09 -3.64 -29.47
CA GLU A 270 0.37 -3.59 -29.67
C GLU A 270 0.80 -4.68 -30.67
N GLY A 271 1.02 -4.29 -31.93
CA GLY A 271 1.34 -5.22 -33.02
C GLY A 271 0.15 -6.11 -33.41
N ALA A 272 0.42 -7.34 -33.86
CA ALA A 272 -0.60 -8.32 -34.28
C ALA A 272 -1.41 -8.95 -33.12
N GLY A 273 -1.28 -8.42 -31.89
CA GLY A 273 -1.95 -8.92 -30.70
C GLY A 273 -2.77 -7.84 -30.00
N VAL A 274 -3.99 -8.20 -29.62
CA VAL A 274 -4.88 -7.42 -28.76
C VAL A 274 -4.55 -7.82 -27.31
N VAL A 275 -4.03 -6.89 -26.51
CA VAL A 275 -3.89 -7.09 -25.06
C VAL A 275 -5.11 -6.48 -24.40
N LYS A 276 -5.97 -7.33 -23.82
CA LYS A 276 -7.05 -6.89 -22.95
C LYS A 276 -6.47 -6.61 -21.57
N VAL A 277 -6.58 -5.36 -21.12
CA VAL A 277 -6.28 -4.98 -19.75
C VAL A 277 -7.61 -4.97 -19.00
N LEU A 278 -7.77 -5.91 -18.06
CA LEU A 278 -8.91 -5.86 -17.15
C LEU A 278 -8.67 -4.77 -16.11
N ILE A 279 -9.72 -4.00 -15.79
CA ILE A 279 -9.74 -3.01 -14.70
C ILE A 279 -10.29 -3.71 -13.46
N GLU A 280 -9.66 -3.48 -12.29
CA GLU A 280 -10.15 -4.10 -11.06
C GLU A 280 -11.60 -3.72 -10.82
N SER A 281 -12.44 -4.71 -10.50
CA SER A 281 -13.78 -4.40 -10.05
C SER A 281 -13.71 -3.71 -8.68
N GLU A 282 -14.63 -2.77 -8.48
CA GLU A 282 -14.86 -2.15 -7.17
C GLU A 282 -15.05 -3.21 -6.06
N ALA A 283 -15.61 -4.37 -6.41
CA ALA A 283 -15.79 -5.50 -5.50
C ALA A 283 -14.47 -6.05 -4.93
N ALA A 284 -13.40 -6.16 -5.74
CA ALA A 284 -12.12 -6.68 -5.26
C ALA A 284 -11.34 -5.65 -4.41
N THR A 285 -11.44 -4.36 -4.75
CA THR A 285 -10.99 -3.29 -3.84
C THR A 285 -11.80 -3.31 -2.54
N GLY A 286 -13.11 -3.55 -2.61
CA GLY A 286 -14.00 -3.66 -1.45
C GLY A 286 -13.67 -4.84 -0.55
N GLU A 287 -13.31 -5.99 -1.12
CA GLU A 287 -12.80 -7.15 -0.37
C GLU A 287 -11.52 -6.79 0.40
N ARG A 288 -10.57 -6.07 -0.21
CA ARG A 288 -9.36 -5.60 0.50
C ARG A 288 -9.68 -4.63 1.63
N CYS A 289 -10.58 -3.67 1.40
CA CYS A 289 -11.06 -2.80 2.47
C CYS A 289 -11.67 -3.61 3.62
N ARG A 290 -12.50 -4.62 3.32
CA ARG A 290 -13.07 -5.51 4.35
C ARG A 290 -12.00 -6.28 5.12
N ARG A 291 -10.99 -6.83 4.45
CA ARG A 291 -9.85 -7.50 5.10
C ARG A 291 -9.03 -6.56 5.97
N PHE A 292 -8.78 -5.34 5.51
CA PHE A 292 -8.08 -4.35 6.32
C PHE A 292 -8.89 -3.94 7.55
N LYS A 293 -10.20 -3.68 7.41
CA LYS A 293 -11.08 -3.42 8.55
C LYS A 293 -11.09 -4.59 9.53
N HIS A 294 -11.14 -5.82 9.03
CA HIS A 294 -11.04 -7.02 9.87
C HIS A 294 -9.72 -7.05 10.64
N LEU A 295 -8.58 -6.83 9.97
CA LEU A 295 -7.26 -6.72 10.60
C LEU A 295 -7.27 -5.68 11.73
N VAL A 296 -7.83 -4.49 11.50
CA VAL A 296 -7.91 -3.42 12.51
C VAL A 296 -8.70 -3.86 13.76
N LEU A 297 -9.72 -4.70 13.58
CA LEU A 297 -10.60 -5.17 14.66
C LEU A 297 -10.08 -6.43 15.37
N THR A 298 -9.36 -7.30 14.68
CA THR A 298 -9.00 -8.63 15.19
C THR A 298 -7.54 -8.78 15.55
N ASP A 299 -6.63 -8.03 14.92
CA ASP A 299 -5.21 -8.16 15.18
C ASP A 299 -4.84 -7.58 16.57
N PRO A 300 -4.07 -8.30 17.42
CA PRO A 300 -3.72 -7.84 18.76
C PRO A 300 -2.96 -6.51 18.81
N ILE A 301 -2.20 -6.16 17.76
CA ILE A 301 -1.53 -4.86 17.67
C ILE A 301 -2.59 -3.78 17.44
N ALA A 302 -3.45 -3.97 16.45
CA ALA A 302 -4.47 -2.99 16.10
C ALA A 302 -5.54 -2.85 17.20
N GLN A 303 -5.89 -3.93 17.89
CA GLN A 303 -6.86 -3.91 18.99
C GLN A 303 -6.45 -3.01 20.15
N ARG A 304 -5.16 -2.94 20.46
CA ARG A 304 -4.62 -2.09 21.54
C ARG A 304 -4.52 -0.61 21.15
N ALA A 305 -4.46 -0.31 19.85
CA ALA A 305 -4.39 1.05 19.36
C ALA A 305 -5.74 1.78 19.46
N LYS A 306 -5.73 3.02 19.96
CA LYS A 306 -6.89 3.93 19.95
C LYS A 306 -6.83 4.89 18.77
N GLN A 307 -5.63 5.29 18.39
CA GLN A 307 -5.34 6.22 17.30
C GLN A 307 -4.49 5.51 16.25
N ILE A 308 -5.07 5.31 15.08
CA ILE A 308 -4.46 4.56 13.98
C ILE A 308 -4.21 5.52 12.82
N ALA A 309 -3.03 5.48 12.22
CA ALA A 309 -2.78 6.13 10.92
C ALA A 309 -2.83 5.10 9.80
N VAL A 310 -3.35 5.49 8.63
CA VAL A 310 -3.43 4.65 7.44
C VAL A 310 -2.90 5.45 6.25
N VAL A 311 -1.73 5.09 5.74
CA VAL A 311 -1.13 5.78 4.58
C VAL A 311 -1.32 4.94 3.32
N ALA A 312 -2.12 5.43 2.38
CA ALA A 312 -2.48 4.66 1.21
C ALA A 312 -2.89 5.54 0.01
N HIS A 313 -3.63 4.94 -0.90
CA HIS A 313 -4.12 5.51 -2.14
C HIS A 313 -5.50 6.13 -2.02
N SER A 314 -5.86 7.07 -2.90
CA SER A 314 -7.17 7.73 -2.84
C SER A 314 -8.34 6.76 -3.01
N GLY A 315 -8.27 5.77 -3.91
CA GLY A 315 -9.39 4.84 -4.10
C GLY A 315 -9.64 3.93 -2.91
N ILE A 316 -8.59 3.30 -2.36
CA ILE A 316 -8.74 2.44 -1.18
C ILE A 316 -9.20 3.23 0.06
N LEU A 317 -8.69 4.46 0.24
CA LEU A 317 -9.09 5.33 1.34
C LEU A 317 -10.52 5.84 1.17
N GLY A 318 -10.91 6.22 -0.06
CA GLY A 318 -12.27 6.65 -0.35
C GLY A 318 -13.28 5.53 -0.17
N LEU A 319 -12.95 4.31 -0.62
CA LEU A 319 -13.83 3.16 -0.41
C LEU A 319 -13.96 2.81 1.07
N MET A 320 -12.87 2.92 1.83
CA MET A 320 -12.88 2.67 3.27
C MET A 320 -13.73 3.71 4.03
N MET A 321 -13.63 4.99 3.67
CA MET A 321 -14.28 6.11 4.38
C MET A 321 -15.72 6.40 3.90
N PHE A 322 -15.99 6.26 2.60
CA PHE A 322 -17.25 6.68 1.96
C PHE A 322 -18.02 5.53 1.30
N GLY A 323 -17.50 4.30 1.36
CA GLY A 323 -18.14 3.16 0.71
C GLY A 323 -18.13 3.20 -0.82
N ARG A 324 -17.36 4.11 -1.45
CA ARG A 324 -17.18 4.19 -2.90
C ARG A 324 -15.79 4.69 -3.29
N VAL A 325 -15.35 4.35 -4.49
CA VAL A 325 -14.13 4.94 -5.07
C VAL A 325 -14.38 6.42 -5.44
N PRO A 326 -13.51 7.38 -5.06
CA PRO A 326 -13.68 8.77 -5.45
C PRO A 326 -13.51 8.95 -6.96
N LEU A 327 -14.33 9.82 -7.55
CA LEU A 327 -14.12 10.23 -8.95
C LEU A 327 -12.83 11.04 -9.11
N GLU A 328 -12.37 11.22 -10.33
CA GLU A 328 -11.12 11.95 -10.61
C GLU A 328 -11.13 13.40 -10.09
N LYS A 329 -12.27 14.08 -10.20
CA LYS A 329 -12.49 15.43 -9.63
C LYS A 329 -12.62 15.47 -8.11
N GLU A 330 -12.66 14.29 -7.48
CA GLU A 330 -12.98 14.07 -6.06
C GLU A 330 -11.80 13.49 -5.28
N GLN A 331 -10.60 13.51 -5.87
CA GLN A 331 -9.43 12.92 -5.25
C GLN A 331 -9.11 13.58 -3.90
N LEU A 332 -8.68 12.74 -2.96
CA LEU A 332 -8.18 13.19 -1.65
C LEU A 332 -6.92 14.05 -1.84
N GLU A 333 -6.73 15.06 -1.00
CA GLU A 333 -5.51 15.86 -0.99
C GLU A 333 -4.30 15.00 -0.59
N HIS A 334 -3.16 15.28 -1.21
CA HIS A 334 -1.91 14.59 -0.93
C HIS A 334 -1.38 14.94 0.47
N ALA A 335 -0.86 13.94 1.19
CA ALA A 335 -0.27 14.10 2.52
C ALA A 335 -1.17 14.86 3.51
N TYR A 336 -2.46 14.57 3.49
CA TYR A 336 -3.47 15.20 4.35
C TYR A 336 -4.18 14.15 5.21
N PRO A 337 -4.43 14.39 6.52
CA PRO A 337 -5.09 13.43 7.40
C PRO A 337 -6.61 13.61 7.38
N TYR A 338 -7.31 12.55 7.01
CA TYR A 338 -8.76 12.47 7.10
C TYR A 338 -9.13 11.61 8.29
N GLU A 339 -9.78 12.21 9.29
CA GLU A 339 -10.26 11.46 10.46
C GLU A 339 -11.49 10.63 10.06
N TYR A 340 -11.44 9.37 10.45
CA TYR A 340 -12.44 8.35 10.23
C TYR A 340 -12.61 7.57 11.52
N ARG A 341 -13.83 7.38 12.00
CA ARG A 341 -14.09 6.60 13.22
C ARG A 341 -14.60 5.21 12.87
N VAL A 342 -13.98 4.20 13.47
CA VAL A 342 -14.35 2.79 13.32
C VAL A 342 -14.91 2.31 14.65
N ASP A 343 -16.16 1.88 14.65
CA ASP A 343 -16.77 1.24 15.81
C ASP A 343 -16.39 -0.25 15.90
N GLN A 344 -16.97 -0.95 16.88
CA GLN A 344 -16.65 -2.35 17.15
C GLN A 344 -17.06 -3.31 16.02
N GLU A 345 -18.04 -2.92 15.22
CA GLU A 345 -18.59 -3.71 14.13
C GLU A 345 -17.82 -3.45 12.82
N GLY A 346 -16.81 -2.57 12.86
CA GLY A 346 -16.13 -2.08 11.66
C GLY A 346 -16.99 -1.14 10.82
N GLN A 347 -18.15 -0.77 11.38
CA GLN A 347 -18.99 0.26 10.80
C GLN A 347 -18.37 1.61 11.15
N SER A 348 -18.67 2.56 10.28
CA SER A 348 -18.36 3.94 10.52
C SER A 348 -19.65 4.70 10.58
N ALA A 349 -19.70 5.74 11.40
CA ALA A 349 -20.56 6.85 11.10
C ALA A 349 -20.14 7.35 9.71
N GLU A 350 -20.87 6.96 8.68
CA GLU A 350 -20.62 7.42 7.32
C GLU A 350 -20.53 8.93 7.38
N VAL A 351 -19.39 9.46 6.97
CA VAL A 351 -19.28 10.87 6.69
C VAL A 351 -19.98 11.06 5.36
N PRO A 352 -21.15 11.73 5.30
CA PRO A 352 -21.80 11.99 4.02
C PRO A 352 -20.80 12.73 3.14
N TYR A 353 -20.61 12.25 1.91
CA TYR A 353 -19.59 12.77 1.01
C TYR A 353 -19.75 14.29 0.78
N GLU A 354 -20.97 14.80 0.82
CA GLU A 354 -21.29 16.23 0.64
C GLU A 354 -20.74 17.10 1.79
N LYS A 355 -20.43 16.49 2.95
CA LYS A 355 -19.80 17.16 4.09
C LYS A 355 -18.27 17.10 4.04
N TRP A 356 -17.69 16.43 3.03
CA TRP A 356 -16.25 16.27 2.83
C TRP A 356 -15.47 17.60 2.78
N GLY A 357 -15.95 18.57 1.99
CA GLY A 357 -15.31 19.89 1.88
C GLY A 357 -15.26 20.68 3.19
N LYS A 358 -16.04 20.27 4.20
CA LYS A 358 -16.11 20.90 5.53
C LYS A 358 -15.26 20.20 6.59
N ILE A 359 -14.73 19.01 6.33
CA ILE A 359 -13.84 18.24 7.23
C ILE A 359 -12.37 18.69 7.10
N ARG A 360 -12.14 19.78 6.36
CA ARG A 360 -10.81 20.30 6.01
C ARG A 360 -9.97 20.83 7.17
N PHE A 361 -10.33 20.65 8.44
CA PHE A 361 -9.45 21.04 9.53
C PHE A 361 -9.77 20.32 10.84
N ILE A 362 -8.78 19.60 11.37
CA ILE A 362 -8.54 19.55 12.81
C ILE A 362 -7.22 20.29 12.99
N SER A 363 -7.32 21.58 13.31
CA SER A 363 -6.17 22.46 13.60
C SER A 363 -5.61 22.13 14.97
#